data_AF-A0A3N6N7Z3-F1
#
_entry.id   AF-A0A3N6N7Z3-F1
#
_cell.length_a   1.000
_cell.length_b   1.000
_cell.length_c   1.000
_cell.angle_alpha   90.00
_cell.angle_beta   90.00
_cell.angle_gamma   90.00
#
_symmetry.space_group_name_H-M   'P 1'
#
loop_
_entity.id
_entity.type
_entity.pdbx_description
1 polymer ?
#
loop_
_entity_poly.entity_id
_entity_poly.type
_entity_poly.pdbx_seq_one_letter_code
_entity_poly.pdbx_strand_id
1 'polypeptide(L)'
;TDPNGIAVAVSPTVAVTESGTYTLEVEDGITGCVTTDEVQVNLQSAPPIAEAGPDQELTCQNNLLVLDGSGSATGNTIVYQWTVIKTAVVYREKILVVPVVSCAGTYYLESETRVADVSAKIV
;
A
#
# COMPACT_ATOMS: atom_id res chain seq x y z
N THR A 1 9.50 -26.05 9.75
CA THR A 1 9.68 -24.87 10.62
C THR A 1 9.10 -23.64 9.95
N ASP A 2 8.75 -22.62 10.73
CA ASP A 2 8.31 -21.30 10.25
C ASP A 2 9.54 -20.44 9.84
N PRO A 3 9.32 -19.22 9.32
CA PRO A 3 10.42 -18.29 9.00
C PRO A 3 11.32 -17.92 10.18
N ASN A 4 10.92 -18.21 11.43
CA ASN A 4 11.71 -17.95 12.64
C ASN A 4 12.47 -19.20 13.13
N GLY A 5 12.39 -20.32 12.41
CA GLY A 5 13.05 -21.58 12.74
C GLY A 5 12.32 -22.43 13.79
N ILE A 6 11.07 -22.13 14.12
CA ILE A 6 10.26 -22.91 15.07
C ILE A 6 9.46 -23.99 14.35
N ALA A 7 9.37 -25.19 14.93
CA ALA A 7 8.55 -26.26 14.39
C ALA A 7 7.04 -25.92 14.47
N VAL A 8 6.39 -25.78 13.32
CA VAL A 8 4.97 -25.40 13.20
C VAL A 8 4.04 -26.59 13.37
N ALA A 9 4.44 -27.75 12.84
CA ALA A 9 3.70 -28.99 12.94
C ALA A 9 4.63 -30.18 12.72
N VAL A 10 4.24 -31.34 13.23
CA VAL A 10 4.89 -32.65 13.00
C VAL A 10 4.02 -33.57 12.14
N SER A 11 3.07 -32.98 11.41
CA SER A 11 2.18 -33.66 10.47
C SER A 11 2.64 -33.37 9.04
N PRO A 12 2.34 -34.25 8.06
CA PRO A 12 2.69 -34.01 6.67
C PRO A 12 1.96 -32.81 6.04
N THR A 13 0.96 -32.27 6.73
CA THR A 13 0.22 -31.08 6.34
C THR A 13 0.19 -30.05 7.47
N VAL A 14 0.22 -28.77 7.10
CA VAL A 14 0.15 -27.63 8.02
C VAL A 14 -0.67 -26.52 7.36
N ALA A 15 -1.53 -25.86 8.13
CA ALA A 15 -2.23 -24.65 7.71
C ALA A 15 -1.45 -23.44 8.21
N VAL A 16 -1.14 -22.49 7.31
CA VAL A 16 -0.35 -21.30 7.61
C VAL A 16 -1.13 -20.04 7.22
N THR A 17 -1.03 -18.99 8.03
CA THR A 17 -1.74 -17.72 7.83
C THR A 17 -0.80 -16.55 7.52
N GLU A 18 0.51 -16.77 7.61
CA GLU A 18 1.53 -15.73 7.44
C GLU A 18 2.37 -16.01 6.21
N SER A 19 2.75 -14.94 5.51
CA SER A 19 3.71 -15.03 4.41
C SER A 19 5.11 -15.31 4.95
N GLY A 20 5.87 -16.14 4.25
CA GLY A 20 7.24 -16.47 4.61
C GLY A 20 7.70 -17.78 3.98
N THR A 21 8.96 -18.13 4.24
CA THR A 21 9.53 -19.41 3.83
C THR A 21 9.33 -20.44 4.93
N TYR A 22 8.78 -21.60 4.56
CA TYR A 22 8.58 -22.72 5.46
C TYR A 22 9.45 -23.89 5.01
N THR A 23 10.16 -24.50 5.95
CA THR A 23 11.02 -25.66 5.68
C THR A 23 10.34 -26.93 6.18
N LEU A 24 10.21 -27.95 5.33
CA LEU A 24 9.85 -29.29 5.72
C LEU A 24 11.12 -30.08 6.00
N GLU A 25 11.21 -30.71 7.17
CA GLU A 25 12.28 -31.65 7.52
C GLU A 25 11.67 -33.04 7.71
N VAL A 26 12.29 -34.05 7.10
CA VAL A 26 11.86 -35.45 7.20
C VAL A 26 13.05 -36.28 7.64
N GLU A 27 12.88 -37.00 8.75
CA GLU A 27 13.87 -37.92 9.31
C GLU A 27 13.38 -39.37 9.15
N ASP A 28 14.25 -40.24 8.65
CA ASP A 28 14.07 -41.68 8.71
C ASP A 28 14.42 -42.18 10.12
N GLY A 29 13.42 -42.62 10.89
CA GLY A 29 13.62 -43.08 12.27
C GLY A 29 14.42 -44.40 12.42
N ILE A 30 14.75 -45.10 11.33
CA ILE A 30 15.58 -46.32 11.35
C ILE A 30 17.03 -45.98 11.03
N THR A 31 17.26 -45.16 9.99
CA THR A 31 18.62 -44.84 9.52
C THR A 31 19.17 -43.53 10.09
N GLY A 32 18.31 -42.67 10.63
CA GLY A 32 18.65 -41.32 11.09
C GLY A 32 18.95 -40.34 9.95
N CYS A 33 18.68 -40.71 8.70
CA CYS A 33 18.88 -39.82 7.56
C CYS A 33 17.84 -38.71 7.55
N VAL A 34 18.29 -37.47 7.35
CA VAL A 34 17.44 -36.27 7.32
C VAL A 34 17.48 -35.66 5.92
N THR A 35 16.32 -35.24 5.42
CA THR A 35 16.18 -34.43 4.21
C THR A 35 15.31 -33.22 4.48
N THR A 36 15.53 -32.15 3.73
CA THR A 36 14.78 -30.89 3.85
C THR A 36 14.27 -30.40 2.50
N ASP A 37 13.13 -29.72 2.50
CA ASP A 37 12.58 -28.99 1.35
C ASP A 37 11.98 -27.65 1.79
N GLU A 38 11.87 -26.68 0.90
CA GLU A 38 11.40 -25.33 1.21
C GLU A 38 10.24 -24.89 0.32
N VAL A 39 9.26 -24.20 0.92
CA VAL A 39 8.16 -23.57 0.20
C VAL A 39 8.02 -22.11 0.61
N GLN A 40 7.89 -21.22 -0.38
CA GLN A 40 7.63 -19.80 -0.17
C GLN A 40 6.13 -19.53 -0.25
N VAL A 41 5.57 -19.03 0.86
CA VAL A 41 4.17 -18.59 0.94
C VAL A 41 4.13 -17.07 0.81
N ASN A 42 3.52 -16.58 -0.27
CA ASN A 42 3.30 -15.16 -0.48
C ASN A 42 1.84 -14.84 -0.21
N LEU A 43 1.56 -14.05 0.83
CA LEU A 43 0.23 -13.53 1.08
C LEU A 43 -0.02 -12.40 0.08
N GLN A 44 -0.88 -12.65 -0.90
CA GLN A 44 -1.27 -11.63 -1.86
C GLN A 44 -2.44 -10.84 -1.29
N SER A 45 -2.17 -9.76 -0.55
CA SER A 45 -3.21 -8.78 -0.20
C SER A 45 -3.51 -7.93 -1.43
N ALA A 46 -4.79 -7.72 -1.73
CA ALA A 46 -5.17 -6.71 -2.71
C ALA A 46 -4.65 -5.33 -2.26
N PRO A 47 -4.16 -4.48 -3.18
CA PRO A 47 -3.78 -3.12 -2.84
C PRO A 47 -5.00 -2.35 -2.30
N PRO A 48 -4.79 -1.32 -1.45
CA PRO A 48 -5.88 -0.47 -1.01
C PRO A 48 -6.49 0.28 -2.19
N ILE A 49 -7.80 0.49 -2.14
CA ILE A 49 -8.52 1.35 -3.10
C ILE A 49 -8.22 2.81 -2.75
N ALA A 50 -7.91 3.63 -3.75
CA ALA A 50 -7.78 5.08 -3.63
C ALA A 50 -8.86 5.76 -4.50
N GLU A 51 -9.74 6.54 -3.87
CA GLU A 51 -10.84 7.24 -4.52
C GLU A 51 -10.88 8.69 -3.99
N ALA A 52 -10.56 9.65 -4.86
CA ALA A 52 -10.43 11.07 -4.53
C ALA A 52 -11.76 11.86 -4.66
N GLY A 53 -12.87 11.15 -4.90
CA GLY A 53 -14.16 11.76 -5.24
C GLY A 53 -14.22 12.30 -6.68
N PRO A 54 -15.33 12.94 -7.05
CA PRO A 54 -15.51 13.53 -8.38
C PRO A 54 -14.69 14.80 -8.57
N ASP A 55 -14.46 15.15 -9.84
CA ASP A 55 -13.87 16.39 -10.31
C ASP A 55 -14.55 17.62 -9.71
N GLN A 56 -13.75 18.58 -9.22
CA GLN A 56 -14.23 19.83 -8.66
C GLN A 56 -13.54 21.03 -9.33
N GLU A 57 -14.30 22.12 -9.51
CA GLU A 57 -13.80 23.35 -10.11
C GLU A 57 -13.63 24.44 -9.03
N LEU A 58 -12.41 24.98 -8.91
CA LEU A 58 -12.11 26.11 -8.03
C LEU A 58 -12.28 27.42 -8.81
N THR A 59 -13.19 28.30 -8.37
CA THR A 59 -13.48 29.55 -9.07
C THR A 59 -13.05 30.78 -8.26
N CYS A 60 -12.99 31.96 -8.87
CA CYS A 60 -12.69 33.19 -8.13
C CYS A 60 -13.75 33.53 -7.07
N GLN A 61 -14.98 33.04 -7.22
CA GLN A 61 -16.06 33.21 -6.25
C GLN A 61 -16.02 32.14 -5.15
N ASN A 62 -15.47 30.97 -5.45
CA ASN A 62 -15.26 29.89 -4.50
C ASN A 62 -13.78 29.52 -4.43
N ASN A 63 -13.06 30.21 -3.55
CA ASN A 63 -11.62 30.07 -3.38
C ASN A 63 -11.22 28.94 -2.42
N LEU A 64 -12.16 28.09 -2.03
CA LEU A 64 -11.94 26.95 -1.15
C LEU A 64 -12.67 25.72 -1.68
N LEU A 65 -11.95 24.60 -1.77
CA LEU A 65 -12.52 23.28 -2.01
C LEU A 65 -12.06 22.33 -0.91
N VAL A 66 -12.94 21.39 -0.58
CA VAL A 66 -12.64 20.28 0.33
C VAL A 66 -12.58 19.03 -0.53
N LEU A 67 -11.39 18.42 -0.59
CA LEU A 67 -11.19 17.13 -1.25
C LEU A 67 -11.69 16.01 -0.32
N ASP A 68 -12.41 15.05 -0.89
CA ASP A 68 -13.02 13.96 -0.14
C ASP A 68 -12.44 12.61 -0.59
N GLY A 69 -11.58 12.04 0.24
CA GLY A 69 -10.99 10.72 0.04
C GLY A 69 -11.75 9.59 0.71
N SER A 70 -12.97 9.83 1.24
CA SER A 70 -13.70 8.87 2.07
C SER A 70 -14.13 7.59 1.35
N GLY A 71 -14.14 7.57 0.01
CA GLY A 71 -14.32 6.37 -0.81
C GLY A 71 -13.10 5.43 -0.83
N SER A 72 -11.94 5.90 -0.34
CA SER A 72 -10.73 5.10 -0.27
C SER A 72 -10.81 4.01 0.81
N ALA A 73 -9.96 2.99 0.68
CA ALA A 73 -9.82 1.94 1.69
C ALA A 73 -9.51 2.53 3.07
N THR A 74 -9.99 1.88 4.12
CA THR A 74 -9.79 2.28 5.52
C THR A 74 -9.13 1.15 6.31
N GLY A 75 -8.37 1.50 7.35
CA GLY A 75 -7.73 0.52 8.23
C GLY A 75 -6.56 1.11 9.02
N ASN A 76 -6.16 0.44 10.10
CA ASN A 76 -5.13 0.94 11.03
C ASN A 76 -3.73 1.05 10.40
N THR A 77 -3.52 0.44 9.22
CA THR A 77 -2.27 0.44 8.46
C THR A 77 -2.35 1.30 7.19
N ILE A 78 -3.48 1.97 6.93
CA ILE A 78 -3.66 2.83 5.75
C ILE A 78 -3.20 4.25 6.09
N VAL A 79 -2.39 4.83 5.21
CA VAL A 79 -1.91 6.21 5.30
C VAL A 79 -2.41 6.98 4.08
N TYR A 80 -2.94 8.18 4.31
CA TYR A 80 -3.46 9.06 3.26
C TYR A 80 -2.48 10.20 3.01
N GLN A 81 -2.13 10.45 1.74
CA GLN A 81 -1.25 11.55 1.36
C GLN A 81 -1.74 12.26 0.11
N TRP A 82 -2.09 13.53 0.24
CA TRP A 82 -2.47 14.38 -0.89
C TRP A 82 -1.25 15.12 -1.44
N THR A 83 -1.04 15.10 -2.75
CA THR A 83 0.01 15.89 -3.41
C THR A 83 -0.59 16.85 -4.44
N VAL A 84 0.03 18.02 -4.53
CA VAL A 84 -0.33 19.05 -5.51
C VAL A 84 0.79 19.14 -6.53
N ILE A 85 0.52 18.83 -7.79
CA ILE A 85 1.44 19.17 -8.86
C ILE A 85 1.08 20.57 -9.32
N LYS A 86 1.69 21.56 -8.67
CA LYS A 86 1.72 22.90 -9.25
C LYS A 86 2.63 22.80 -10.46
N THR A 87 2.10 23.01 -11.66
CA THR A 87 2.92 23.45 -12.78
C THR A 87 3.65 24.70 -12.28
N ALA A 88 4.96 24.60 -12.09
CA ALA A 88 5.72 25.62 -11.40
C ALA A 88 5.59 26.95 -12.13
N VAL A 89 4.75 27.85 -11.60
CA VAL A 89 5.01 29.27 -11.72
C VAL A 89 5.77 29.63 -10.46
N VAL A 90 7.07 29.85 -10.61
CA VAL A 90 7.98 30.26 -9.55
C VAL A 90 7.51 31.62 -9.01
N TYR A 91 6.73 31.60 -7.94
CA TYR A 91 6.53 32.77 -7.09
C TYR A 91 7.44 32.60 -5.87
N ARG A 92 8.46 33.47 -5.80
CA ARG A 92 9.51 33.46 -4.78
C ARG A 92 8.92 33.37 -3.37
N GLU A 93 9.45 32.41 -2.60
CA GLU A 93 9.52 32.37 -1.13
C GLU A 93 8.21 32.46 -0.33
N LYS A 94 7.58 31.31 -0.04
CA LYS A 94 7.01 31.04 1.30
C LYS A 94 6.70 29.54 1.49
N ILE A 95 7.45 28.88 2.37
CA ILE A 95 7.12 27.54 2.87
C ILE A 95 6.11 27.70 4.01
N LEU A 96 4.91 27.14 3.88
CA LEU A 96 3.95 26.99 4.98
C LEU A 96 3.50 25.52 5.08
N VAL A 97 3.63 24.96 6.28
CA VAL A 97 3.30 23.56 6.63
C VAL A 97 1.79 23.44 6.90
N VAL A 98 0.99 23.60 5.85
CA VAL A 98 -0.41 23.16 5.70
C VAL A 98 -0.77 23.43 4.22
N PRO A 99 -1.33 22.48 3.44
CA PRO A 99 -1.63 22.73 2.04
C PRO A 99 -2.84 23.67 1.93
N VAL A 100 -2.59 24.97 1.90
CA VAL A 100 -3.57 25.96 1.44
C VAL A 100 -3.42 26.07 -0.07
N VAL A 101 -4.44 25.63 -0.79
CA VAL A 101 -4.50 25.72 -2.25
C VAL A 101 -4.85 27.16 -2.64
N SER A 102 -4.02 27.79 -3.48
CA SER A 102 -4.17 29.19 -3.88
C SER A 102 -4.03 29.42 -5.39
N CYS A 103 -3.96 28.34 -6.19
CA CYS A 103 -3.83 28.42 -7.64
C CYS A 103 -4.42 27.20 -8.34
N ALA A 104 -4.86 27.39 -9.58
CA ALA A 104 -5.29 26.31 -10.47
C ALA A 104 -4.10 25.38 -10.78
N GLY A 105 -4.35 24.08 -10.75
CA GLY A 105 -3.36 23.03 -10.97
C GLY A 105 -4.05 21.66 -10.97
N THR A 106 -3.35 20.63 -11.43
CA THR A 106 -3.87 19.26 -11.42
C THR A 106 -3.37 18.55 -10.16
N TYR A 107 -4.27 17.86 -9.46
CA TYR A 107 -4.03 17.21 -8.18
C TYR A 107 -4.10 15.69 -8.36
N TYR A 108 -3.22 14.94 -7.69
CA TYR A 108 -3.22 13.48 -7.71
C TYR A 108 -3.11 12.96 -6.27
N LEU A 109 -3.80 11.85 -5.99
CA LEU A 109 -3.70 11.08 -4.75
C LEU A 109 -2.92 9.81 -5.09
N GLU A 110 -1.72 9.66 -4.55
CA GLU A 110 -0.94 8.42 -4.69
C GLU A 110 -1.02 7.64 -3.37
N SER A 111 -1.49 6.40 -3.45
CA SER A 111 -1.32 5.42 -2.38
C SER A 111 -0.06 4.62 -2.67
N GLU A 112 1.00 4.79 -1.89
CA GLU A 112 2.19 3.94 -2.01
C GLU A 112 1.88 2.54 -1.46
N THR A 113 1.62 1.60 -2.35
CA THR A 113 2.06 0.21 -2.14
C THR A 113 2.49 -0.36 -3.49
N ARG A 114 3.69 -0.95 -3.48
CA ARG A 114 4.48 -1.47 -4.61
C ARG A 114 3.64 -2.09 -5.75
N VAL A 115 3.77 -1.51 -6.95
CA VAL A 115 3.37 -1.99 -8.29
C VAL A 115 1.87 -2.00 -8.63
N ALA A 116 1.40 -0.90 -9.25
CA ALA A 116 0.68 -0.84 -10.53
C ALA A 116 -0.07 0.50 -10.62
N ASP A 117 0.46 1.43 -11.39
CA ASP A 117 -0.14 2.73 -11.68
C ASP A 117 -1.56 2.58 -12.25
N VAL A 118 -2.55 3.14 -11.58
CA VAL A 118 -3.84 3.48 -12.18
C VAL A 118 -4.08 4.97 -11.95
N SER A 119 -3.73 5.77 -12.96
CA SER A 119 -4.01 7.21 -13.00
C SER A 119 -5.42 7.47 -13.55
N ALA A 120 -6.27 8.16 -12.81
CA ALA A 120 -7.50 8.76 -13.34
C ALA A 120 -7.26 10.26 -13.61
N LYS A 121 -7.73 10.75 -14.77
CA LYS A 121 -7.56 12.12 -15.26
C LYS A 121 -8.90 12.85 -15.18
N ILE A 122 -8.84 14.07 -14.64
CA ILE A 122 -9.93 15.02 -14.49
C ILE A 122 -9.63 16.21 -15.39
N VAL A 123 -10.57 16.62 -16.24
CA VAL A 123 -10.40 17.61 -17.34
C VAL A 123 -10.67 19.03 -16.85
#